data_AF-A0A8J8CK66-F1
#
_entry.id   AF-A0A8J8CK66-F1
#
_cell.length_a   1.000
_cell.length_b   1.000
_cell.length_c   1.000
_cell.angle_alpha   90.00
_cell.angle_beta   90.00
_cell.angle_gamma   90.00
#
_symmetry.space_group_name_H-M   'P 1'
#
loop_
_entity.id
_entity.type
_entity.pdbx_description
1 polymer ?
#
loop_
_entity_poly.entity_id
_entity_poly.type
_entity_poly.pdbx_seq_one_letter_code
_entity_poly.pdbx_strand_id
1 'polypeptide(L)' 'MQTSICKFFAYSFFAPVNEGISVRYANIRLELKKTGRPIPENDIWIVATCLELGVALLTEDTYFNYI' A
#
# COMPACT_ATOMS: atom_id res chain seq x y z
N MET A 1 4.43 6.07 -26.42
CA MET A 1 3.63 5.84 -25.19
C MET A 1 4.18 4.68 -24.36
N GLN A 2 4.60 3.55 -24.97
CA GLN A 2 5.21 2.41 -24.25
C GLN A 2 6.53 2.70 -23.52
N THR A 3 7.31 3.70 -23.98
CA THR A 3 8.70 3.93 -23.52
C THR A 3 8.81 4.49 -22.11
N SER A 4 7.85 5.31 -21.65
CA SER A 4 7.93 5.97 -20.34
C SER A 4 7.71 4.98 -19.18
N ILE A 5 6.77 4.04 -19.35
CA ILE A 5 6.50 2.99 -18.36
C ILE A 5 7.71 2.07 -18.22
N CYS A 6 8.29 1.61 -19.33
CA CYS A 6 9.49 0.76 -19.28
C CYS A 6 10.67 1.47 -18.59
N LYS A 7 10.86 2.77 -18.85
CA LYS A 7 11.87 3.57 -18.14
C LYS A 7 11.60 3.62 -16.65
N PHE A 8 10.36 3.90 -16.24
CA PHE A 8 9.99 3.92 -14.82
C PHE A 8 10.25 2.57 -14.15
N PHE A 9 9.86 1.47 -14.80
CA PHE A 9 10.04 0.11 -14.28
C PHE A 9 11.52 -0.25 -14.12
N ALA A 10 12.38 0.18 -15.05
CA ALA A 10 13.82 -0.08 -14.97
C ALA A 10 14.50 0.56 -13.75
N TYR A 11 13.90 1.59 -13.16
CA TYR A 11 14.41 2.28 -11.96
C TYR A 11 13.55 2.06 -10.71
N SER A 12 12.57 1.15 -10.78
CA SER A 12 11.66 0.89 -9.67
C SER A 12 11.93 -0.47 -9.05
N PHE A 13 11.81 -0.54 -7.74
CA PHE A 13 11.74 -1.81 -7.03
C PHE A 13 10.29 -2.31 -7.00
N PHE A 14 10.07 -3.55 -7.43
CA PHE A 14 8.77 -4.22 -7.35
C PHE A 14 8.77 -5.18 -6.16
N ALA A 15 8.06 -4.80 -5.10
CA ALA A 15 7.89 -5.65 -3.94
C ALA A 15 6.90 -6.80 -4.27
N PRO A 16 7.31 -8.07 -4.17
CA PRO A 16 6.36 -9.17 -4.25
C PRO A 16 5.47 -9.18 -3.00
N VAL A 17 4.18 -9.44 -3.16
CA VAL A 17 3.28 -9.67 -2.04
C VAL A 17 3.64 -10.99 -1.37
N ASN A 18 3.77 -10.97 -0.04
CA ASN A 18 4.10 -12.14 0.77
C ASN A 18 3.09 -12.30 1.93
N GLU A 19 3.30 -13.32 2.75
CA GLU A 19 2.44 -13.62 3.89
C GLU A 19 2.42 -12.48 4.92
N GLY A 20 3.58 -11.87 5.23
CA GLY A 20 3.67 -10.74 6.16
C GLY A 20 2.81 -9.55 5.73
N ILE A 21 2.85 -9.21 4.44
CA ILE A 21 1.99 -8.17 3.85
C ILE A 21 0.51 -8.53 4.03
N SER A 22 0.15 -9.80 3.81
CA SER A 22 -1.24 -10.28 3.95
C SER A 22 -1.76 -10.17 5.39
N VAL A 23 -0.90 -10.46 6.37
CA VAL A 23 -1.24 -10.29 7.80
C VAL A 23 -1.47 -8.82 8.14
N ARG A 24 -0.59 -7.92 7.67
CA ARG A 24 -0.76 -6.48 7.90
C ARG A 24 -2.03 -5.95 7.25
N TYR A 25 -2.28 -6.34 6.01
CA TYR A 25 -3.52 -6.01 5.30
C TYR A 25 -4.76 -6.42 6.13
N ALA A 26 -4.79 -7.65 6.64
CA ALA A 26 -5.93 -8.15 7.40
C ALA A 26 -6.17 -7.33 8.68
N ASN A 27 -5.09 -6.97 9.39
CA ASN A 27 -5.15 -6.14 10.58
C ASN A 27 -5.67 -4.73 10.27
N ILE A 28 -5.11 -4.05 9.27
CA ILE A 28 -5.54 -2.71 8.87
C ILE A 28 -7.02 -2.74 8.48
N ARG A 29 -7.42 -3.69 7.63
CA ARG A 29 -8.81 -3.82 7.18
C ARG A 29 -9.77 -4.07 8.34
N LEU A 30 -9.36 -4.85 9.33
CA LEU A 30 -10.16 -5.07 10.53
C LEU A 30 -10.34 -3.78 11.33
N GLU A 31 -9.27 -3.00 11.53
CA GLU A 31 -9.33 -1.74 12.27
C GLU A 31 -10.14 -0.67 11.53
N LEU A 32 -10.00 -0.55 10.21
CA LEU A 32 -10.83 0.34 9.38
C LEU A 32 -12.31 -0.04 9.46
N LYS A 33 -12.62 -1.34 9.49
CA LYS A 33 -13.99 -1.84 9.68
C LYS A 33 -14.53 -1.49 11.07
N LYS A 34 -13.73 -1.66 12.13
CA LYS A 34 -14.13 -1.32 13.51
C LYS A 34 -14.37 0.18 13.70
N THR A 35 -13.55 1.01 13.06
CA THR A 35 -13.61 2.48 13.17
C THR A 35 -14.60 3.13 12.21
N GLY A 36 -15.19 2.36 11.29
CA GLY A 36 -16.14 2.87 10.29
C GLY A 36 -15.50 3.77 9.24
N ARG A 37 -14.22 3.54 8.91
CA ARG A 37 -13.43 4.36 7.97
C ARG A 37 -12.96 3.51 6.78
N PRO A 38 -13.84 3.16 5.83
CA PRO A 38 -13.40 2.41 4.67
C PRO A 38 -12.48 3.26 3.79
N ILE A 39 -11.39 2.66 3.32
CA ILE A 39 -10.56 3.19 2.22
C ILE A 39 -10.58 2.18 1.06
N PRO A 40 -10.20 2.58 -0.16
CA PRO A 40 -10.08 1.66 -1.29
C PRO A 40 -9.20 0.44 -0.98
N GLU A 41 -9.59 -0.71 -1.51
CA GLU A 41 -8.93 -2.00 -1.24
C GLU A 41 -7.43 -1.98 -1.59
N ASN A 42 -7.06 -1.36 -2.71
CA ASN A 42 -5.67 -1.27 -3.15
C ASN A 42 -4.81 -0.41 -2.21
N ASP A 43 -5.40 0.59 -1.55
CA ASP A 43 -4.68 1.48 -0.63
C ASP A 43 -4.28 0.74 0.65
N ILE A 44 -5.12 -0.20 1.09
CA ILE A 44 -4.80 -1.09 2.21
C ILE A 44 -3.59 -1.97 1.85
N TRP A 45 -3.53 -2.51 0.64
CA TRP A 45 -2.39 -3.30 0.17
C TRP A 45 -1.11 -2.47 0.04
N ILE A 46 -1.21 -1.24 -0.45
CA ILE A 46 -0.06 -0.31 -0.54
C ILE A 46 0.50 -0.03 0.86
N VAL A 47 -0.35 0.34 1.82
CA VAL A 47 0.09 0.62 3.21
C VAL A 47 0.64 -0.63 3.88
N ALA A 48 -0.05 -1.77 3.75
CA ALA A 48 0.42 -3.03 4.31
C ALA A 48 1.83 -3.39 3.80
N THR A 49 2.08 -3.16 2.52
CA THR A 49 3.40 -3.37 1.90
C THR A 49 4.44 -2.42 2.47
N CYS A 50 4.14 -1.12 2.57
CA CYS A 50 5.05 -0.14 3.17
C CYS A 50 5.40 -0.49 4.62
N LEU A 51 4.40 -0.88 5.41
CA LEU A 51 4.59 -1.26 6.81
C LEU A 51 5.40 -2.55 6.97
N GLU A 52 5.22 -3.54 6.08
CA GLU A 52 6.02 -4.77 6.11
C GLU A 52 7.48 -4.54 5.74
N LEU A 53 7.72 -3.69 4.73
CA LEU A 53 9.08 -3.36 4.28
C LEU A 53 9.76 -2.30 5.17
N GLY A 54 9.02 -1.65 6.08
CA GLY A 54 9.56 -0.58 6.92
C GLY A 54 9.92 0.69 6.13
N VAL A 55 9.19 0.98 5.06
CA VAL A 55 9.43 2.15 4.19
C VAL A 55 8.33 3.19 4.33
N ALA A 56 8.66 4.46 4.09
CA ALA A 56 7.68 5.55 4.09
C ALA A 56 6.75 5.44 2.87
N LEU A 57 5.47 5.77 3.06
CA LEU A 57 4.51 5.96 1.97
C LEU A 57 4.60 7.41 1.47
N LEU A 58 4.99 7.58 0.21
CA LEU A 58 4.85 8.85 -0.50
C LEU A 58 3.50 8.86 -1.21
N THR A 59 2.64 9.80 -0.87
CA THR A 59 1.27 9.89 -1.40
C THR A 59 0.78 11.33 -1.45
N GLU A 60 -0.06 11.65 -2.43
CA GLU A 60 -0.87 12.87 -2.45
C GLU A 60 -2.30 12.61 -1.95
N ASP A 61 -2.62 11.36 -1.61
CA ASP A 61 -3.95 10.95 -1.18
C ASP A 61 -4.19 11.22 0.30
N THR A 62 -5.18 12.07 0.57
CA THR A 62 -5.59 12.46 1.92
C THR A 62 -6.21 11.34 2.74
N TYR A 63 -6.62 10.21 2.14
CA TYR A 63 -7.15 9.06 2.88
C TYR A 63 -6.14 8.47 3.87
N PHE A 64 -4.83 8.66 3.64
CA PHE A 64 -3.78 8.16 4.53
C PHE A 64 -3.52 9.04 5.77
N ASN A 65 -4.17 10.20 5.90
CA ASN A 65 -3.93 11.12 7.03
C ASN A 65 -4.38 10.60 8.39
N TYR A 66 -5.18 9.53 8.41
CA TYR A 66 -5.75 8.95 9.64
C TYR A 66 -5.44 7.47 9.82
N ILE A 67 -4.47 6.96 9.06
CA ILE A 67 -3.97 5.58 9.10
C ILE A 67 -2.68 5.52 9.91
#